data_AF-A0A0C3D2W6-F1
#
_entry.id   AF-A0A0C3D2W6-F1
#
_cell.length_a   1.000
_cell.length_b   1.000
_cell.length_c   1.000
_cell.angle_alpha   90.00
_cell.angle_beta   90.00
_cell.angle_gamma   90.00
#
_symmetry.space_group_name_H-M   'P 1'
#
loop_
_entity.id
_entity.type
_entity.pdbx_description
1 polymer ?
#
loop_
_entity_poly.entity_id
_entity_poly.type
_entity_poly.pdbx_seq_one_letter_code
_entity_poly.pdbx_strand_id
1 'polypeptide(L)'
;ATPTNKFGNDLPPGMEPTPQDVPDKDDWYPFTSHIEFETAEFLFKENQMPQSHVDRLMRLWTASMLHHNDRAPYSGHADLHQVIDAIPHGDVPWQSIQVHYSGNLP
;
A
#
# COMPACT_ATOMS: atom_id res chain seq x y z
N ALA A 1 7.94 -23.73 -1.51
CA ALA A 1 7.46 -22.87 -2.61
C ALA A 1 8.41 -23.06 -3.79
N THR A 2 7.89 -23.26 -5.00
CA THR A 2 8.69 -23.22 -6.23
C THR A 2 8.96 -21.75 -6.56
N PRO A 3 10.18 -21.37 -6.97
CA PRO A 3 10.43 -20.01 -7.45
C PRO A 3 9.52 -19.68 -8.63
N THR A 4 8.90 -18.50 -8.65
CA THR A 4 8.02 -18.04 -9.73
C THR A 4 8.63 -16.84 -10.46
N ASN A 5 8.27 -16.66 -11.74
CA ASN A 5 8.63 -15.45 -12.49
C ASN A 5 7.76 -14.25 -12.08
N LYS A 6 8.01 -13.07 -12.67
CA LYS A 6 7.26 -11.82 -12.40
C LYS A 6 5.76 -11.85 -12.71
N PHE A 7 5.29 -12.90 -13.39
CA PHE A 7 3.88 -13.13 -13.69
C PHE A 7 3.25 -14.20 -12.78
N GLY A 8 4.00 -14.71 -11.79
CA GLY A 8 3.53 -15.74 -10.87
C GLY A 8 3.56 -17.16 -11.44
N ASN A 9 4.20 -17.40 -12.60
CA ASN A 9 4.33 -18.74 -13.16
C ASN A 9 5.56 -19.44 -12.59
N ASP A 10 5.44 -20.74 -12.27
CA ASP A 10 6.53 -21.56 -11.76
C ASP A 10 7.73 -21.58 -12.71
N LEU A 11 8.93 -21.47 -12.14
CA LEU A 11 10.18 -21.63 -12.85
C LEU A 11 10.52 -23.12 -13.00
N PRO A 12 11.16 -23.53 -14.11
CA PRO A 12 11.66 -24.89 -14.28
C PRO A 12 12.62 -25.30 -13.15
N PRO A 13 12.68 -26.61 -12.80
CA PRO A 13 13.58 -27.10 -11.76
C PRO A 13 15.05 -26.70 -12.04
N GLY A 14 15.67 -26.01 -11.08
CA GLY A 14 17.07 -25.58 -11.16
C GLY A 14 17.31 -24.23 -11.85
N MET A 15 16.27 -23.53 -12.30
CA MET A 15 16.39 -22.16 -12.80
C MET A 15 16.43 -21.18 -11.63
N GLU A 16 17.41 -20.27 -11.63
CA GLU A 16 17.48 -19.21 -10.62
C GLU A 16 16.24 -18.29 -10.73
N PRO A 17 15.74 -17.75 -9.59
CA PRO A 17 14.72 -16.71 -9.62
C PRO A 17 15.15 -15.59 -10.55
N THR A 18 14.21 -15.04 -11.34
CA THR A 18 14.51 -13.85 -12.13
C THR A 18 14.99 -12.76 -11.16
N PRO A 19 16.13 -12.10 -11.41
CA PRO A 19 16.57 -10.98 -10.58
C PRO A 19 15.42 -10.00 -10.47
N GLN A 20 15.02 -9.67 -9.24
CA GLN A 20 14.08 -8.58 -9.05
C GLN A 20 14.76 -7.33 -9.59
N ASP A 21 14.04 -6.59 -10.45
CA ASP A 21 14.46 -5.25 -10.81
C ASP A 21 14.66 -4.50 -9.50
N VAL A 22 15.85 -3.94 -9.29
CA VAL A 22 16.09 -3.08 -8.13
C VAL A 22 15.16 -1.90 -8.31
N PRO A 23 14.17 -1.69 -7.43
CA PRO A 23 13.30 -0.53 -7.53
C PRO A 23 14.18 0.70 -7.54
N ASP A 24 13.89 1.66 -8.42
CA ASP A 24 14.56 2.96 -8.31
C ASP A 24 14.30 3.49 -6.89
N LYS A 25 15.24 4.26 -6.33
CA LYS A 25 15.10 4.81 -4.98
C LYS A 25 13.84 5.68 -4.85
N ASP A 26 13.36 6.20 -5.98
CA ASP A 26 12.18 7.04 -6.11
C ASP A 26 10.96 6.28 -6.68
N ASP A 27 11.03 4.95 -6.80
CA ASP A 27 9.91 4.11 -7.24
C ASP A 27 8.92 3.88 -6.09
N TRP A 28 8.12 4.91 -5.80
CA TRP A 28 7.04 4.86 -4.81
C TRP A 28 5.69 4.44 -5.43
N TYR A 29 5.66 4.00 -6.69
CA TYR A 29 4.41 3.74 -7.40
C TYR A 29 3.48 2.77 -6.63
N PRO A 30 2.17 3.07 -6.49
CA PRO A 30 1.40 4.13 -7.14
C PRO A 30 1.48 5.51 -6.45
N PHE A 31 2.19 5.63 -5.35
CA PHE A 31 2.40 6.89 -4.65
C PHE A 31 3.41 7.77 -5.41
N THR A 32 3.22 9.08 -5.33
CA THR A 32 4.09 10.09 -5.94
C THR A 32 5.26 10.48 -5.03
N SER A 33 5.22 10.11 -3.75
CA SER A 33 6.29 10.37 -2.79
C SER A 33 6.23 9.45 -1.56
N HIS A 34 7.35 9.38 -0.84
CA HIS A 34 7.43 8.73 0.47
C HIS A 34 6.40 9.29 1.48
N ILE A 35 6.19 10.60 1.48
CA ILE A 35 5.24 11.26 2.39
C ILE A 35 3.80 10.81 2.08
N GLU A 36 3.47 10.68 0.80
CA GLU A 36 2.15 10.18 0.39
C GLU A 36 1.95 8.73 0.86
N PHE A 37 2.96 7.86 0.69
CA PHE A 37 2.95 6.48 1.19
C PHE A 37 2.73 6.41 2.71
N GLU A 38 3.58 7.06 3.51
CA GLU A 38 3.47 7.02 4.98
C GLU A 38 2.13 7.60 5.46
N THR A 39 1.63 8.63 4.79
CA THR A 39 0.31 9.20 5.10
C THR A 39 -0.81 8.20 4.82
N ALA A 40 -0.76 7.44 3.71
CA ALA A 40 -1.73 6.37 3.45
C ALA A 40 -1.65 5.26 4.50
N GLU A 41 -0.45 4.79 4.83
CA GLU A 41 -0.25 3.74 5.83
C GLU A 41 -0.87 4.15 7.17
N PHE A 42 -0.54 5.35 7.66
CA PHE A 42 -1.05 5.85 8.92
C PHE A 42 -2.58 6.01 8.92
N LEU A 43 -3.14 6.63 7.88
CA LEU A 43 -4.57 6.96 7.85
C LEU A 43 -5.45 5.72 7.60
N PHE A 44 -5.03 4.85 6.67
CA PHE A 44 -5.85 3.72 6.24
C PHE A 44 -5.63 2.46 7.07
N LYS A 45 -4.37 2.08 7.32
CA LYS A 45 -4.03 0.80 7.96
C LYS A 45 -3.94 0.90 9.47
N GLU A 46 -3.26 1.92 9.99
CA GLU A 46 -3.03 2.05 11.44
C GLU A 46 -4.24 2.67 12.15
N ASN A 47 -4.64 3.88 11.75
CA ASN A 47 -5.70 4.62 12.42
C ASN A 47 -7.10 4.24 11.92
N GLN A 48 -7.22 3.71 10.70
CA GLN A 48 -8.50 3.46 10.02
C GLN A 48 -9.43 4.69 10.12
N MET A 49 -8.85 5.86 9.79
CA MET A 49 -9.46 7.16 10.06
C MET A 49 -10.80 7.28 9.32
N PRO A 50 -11.87 7.77 9.97
CA PRO A 50 -13.14 8.05 9.29
C PRO A 50 -12.93 8.97 8.08
N GLN A 51 -13.60 8.68 6.95
CA GLN A 51 -13.44 9.45 5.71
C GLN A 51 -13.64 10.97 5.89
N SER A 52 -14.64 11.36 6.68
CA SER A 52 -14.89 12.77 7.01
C SER A 52 -13.76 13.42 7.80
N HIS A 53 -13.00 12.65 8.58
CA HIS A 53 -11.82 13.12 9.31
C HIS A 53 -10.61 13.21 8.38
N VAL A 54 -10.44 12.28 7.43
CA VAL A 54 -9.42 12.38 6.37
C VAL A 54 -9.63 13.66 5.56
N ASP A 55 -10.87 13.94 5.12
CA ASP A 55 -11.19 15.17 4.40
C ASP A 55 -10.87 16.42 5.22
N ARG A 56 -11.23 16.40 6.50
CA ARG A 56 -10.92 17.51 7.40
C ARG A 56 -9.41 17.71 7.55
N LEU A 57 -8.65 16.63 7.71
CA LEU A 57 -7.20 16.67 7.83
C LEU A 57 -6.56 17.25 6.56
N MET A 58 -6.94 16.76 5.38
CA MET A 58 -6.38 17.24 4.11
C MET A 58 -6.71 18.71 3.86
N ARG A 59 -7.90 19.18 4.25
CA ARG A 59 -8.26 20.60 4.20
C ARG A 59 -7.39 21.45 5.12
N LEU A 60 -7.17 21.02 6.37
CA LEU A 60 -6.31 21.75 7.32
C LEU A 60 -4.85 21.78 6.86
N TRP A 61 -4.35 20.64 6.37
CA TRP A 61 -2.99 20.52 5.84
C TRP A 61 -2.81 21.45 4.63
N THR A 62 -3.72 21.40 3.65
CA THR A 62 -3.69 22.29 2.48
C THR A 62 -3.73 23.76 2.91
N ALA A 63 -4.60 24.11 3.86
CA ALA A 63 -4.69 25.47 4.41
C ALA A 63 -3.36 25.95 5.01
N SER A 64 -2.62 25.07 5.72
CA SER A 64 -1.31 25.41 6.27
C SER A 64 -0.21 25.58 5.21
N MET A 65 -0.36 24.97 4.04
CA MET A 65 0.65 24.97 2.97
C MET A 65 0.44 26.04 1.89
N LEU A 66 -0.68 26.78 1.93
CA LEU A 66 -1.00 27.81 0.94
C LEU A 66 0.12 28.84 0.73
N HIS A 67 0.84 29.22 1.79
CA HIS A 67 1.95 30.17 1.72
C HIS A 67 3.18 29.64 0.98
N HIS A 68 3.30 28.31 0.87
CA HIS A 68 4.39 27.61 0.20
C HIS A 68 4.05 27.20 -1.24
N ASN A 69 2.84 27.55 -1.72
CA ASN A 69 2.31 27.08 -3.01
C ASN A 69 2.36 25.54 -3.15
N ASP A 70 2.12 24.85 -2.03
CA ASP A 70 2.14 23.40 -1.91
C ASP A 70 0.77 22.89 -1.41
N ARG A 71 0.56 21.58 -1.43
CA ARG A 71 -0.72 20.93 -1.12
C ARG A 71 -0.56 19.74 -0.18
N ALA A 72 -1.67 19.33 0.42
CA ALA A 72 -1.71 18.07 1.16
C ALA A 72 -1.40 16.87 0.24
N PRO A 73 -0.91 15.74 0.81
CA PRO A 73 -0.59 14.55 0.02
C PRO A 73 -1.78 14.02 -0.78
N TYR A 74 -2.99 14.19 -0.26
CA TYR A 74 -4.24 13.82 -0.92
C TYR A 74 -5.21 15.01 -0.96
N SER A 75 -6.06 15.05 -1.98
CA SER A 75 -7.17 16.01 -2.05
C SER A 75 -8.32 15.67 -1.07
N GLY A 76 -8.40 14.42 -0.62
CA GLY A 76 -9.40 13.94 0.34
C GLY A 76 -9.37 12.41 0.44
N HIS A 77 -10.39 11.83 1.08
CA HIS A 77 -10.47 10.37 1.26
C HIS A 77 -10.63 9.60 -0.06
N ALA A 78 -11.35 10.15 -1.05
CA ALA A 78 -11.58 9.46 -2.32
C ALA A 78 -10.27 9.27 -3.11
N ASP A 79 -9.42 10.29 -3.09
CA ASP A 79 -8.09 10.29 -3.71
C ASP A 79 -7.15 9.31 -3.01
N LEU A 80 -7.12 9.33 -1.67
CA LEU A 80 -6.43 8.34 -0.85
C LEU A 80 -6.84 6.90 -1.24
N HIS A 81 -8.14 6.62 -1.30
CA HIS A 81 -8.63 5.29 -1.67
C HIS A 81 -8.27 4.93 -3.12
N GLN A 82 -8.37 5.87 -4.05
CA GLN A 82 -7.98 5.65 -5.45
C GLN A 82 -6.50 5.25 -5.58
N VAL A 83 -5.60 5.88 -4.83
CA VAL A 83 -4.16 5.53 -4.84
C VAL A 83 -3.94 4.15 -4.21
N ILE A 84 -4.63 3.82 -3.12
CA ILE A 84 -4.57 2.49 -2.49
C ILE A 84 -5.07 1.40 -3.45
N ASP A 85 -6.20 1.64 -4.12
CA ASP A 85 -6.79 0.69 -5.07
C ASP A 85 -5.94 0.53 -6.34
N ALA A 86 -5.07 1.49 -6.64
CA ALA A 86 -4.13 1.42 -7.76
C ALA A 86 -2.88 0.56 -7.46
N ILE A 87 -2.71 0.03 -6.24
CA ILE A 87 -1.53 -0.79 -5.88
C ILE A 87 -1.55 -2.10 -6.70
N PRO A 88 -0.61 -2.29 -7.65
CA PRO A 88 -0.70 -3.36 -8.65
C PRO A 88 -0.46 -4.76 -8.05
N HIS A 89 0.23 -4.83 -6.91
CA HIS A 89 0.59 -6.08 -6.26
C HIS A 89 -0.30 -6.41 -5.03
N GLY A 90 -1.41 -5.68 -4.85
CA GLY A 90 -2.38 -5.88 -3.77
C GLY A 90 -3.60 -6.72 -4.14
N ASP A 91 -3.79 -7.03 -5.43
CA ASP A 91 -4.97 -7.71 -5.98
C ASP A 91 -4.98 -9.24 -5.74
N VAL A 92 -4.06 -9.73 -4.89
CA VAL A 92 -4.18 -11.09 -4.38
C VAL A 92 -5.33 -11.06 -3.37
N PRO A 93 -6.45 -11.76 -3.61
CA PRO A 93 -7.57 -11.74 -2.69
C PRO A 93 -7.07 -12.17 -1.31
N TRP A 94 -7.27 -11.32 -0.30
CA TRP A 94 -6.98 -11.65 1.08
C TRP A 94 -7.70 -12.95 1.44
N GLN A 95 -6.95 -14.04 1.55
CA GLN A 95 -7.47 -15.32 2.02
C GLN A 95 -7.34 -15.34 3.54
N SER A 96 -8.46 -15.21 4.23
CA SER A 96 -8.51 -15.53 5.66
C SER A 96 -8.64 -17.04 5.80
N ILE A 97 -7.72 -17.65 6.54
CA ILE A 97 -7.84 -19.05 6.97
C ILE A 97 -8.27 -19.07 8.44
N GLN A 98 -9.31 -19.82 8.75
CA GLN A 98 -9.65 -20.16 10.13
C GLN A 98 -8.94 -21.46 10.48
N VAL A 99 -8.04 -21.39 11.47
CA VAL A 99 -7.30 -22.56 11.96
C VAL A 99 -7.86 -22.93 13.33
N HIS A 100 -8.30 -24.18 13.47
CA HIS A 100 -8.71 -24.75 14.75
C HIS A 100 -7.65 -25.73 15.25
N TYR A 101 -7.04 -25.43 16.40
CA TYR A 101 -6.09 -26.33 17.04
C TYR A 101 -6.84 -27.51 17.66
N SER A 102 -6.60 -28.72 17.13
CA SER A 102 -7.24 -29.96 17.59
C SER A 102 -6.28 -30.87 18.37
N GLY A 103 -5.12 -30.34 18.78
CA GLY A 103 -4.17 -31.07 19.61
C GLY A 103 -4.54 -31.02 21.09
N ASN A 104 -3.97 -31.92 21.88
CA ASN A 104 -4.06 -31.81 23.33
C ASN A 104 -3.23 -30.60 23.78
N LEU A 105 -3.86 -29.71 24.54
CA LEU A 105 -3.15 -28.64 25.26
C LEU A 105 -2.12 -29.28 26.20
N PRO A 106 -0.89 -28.75 26.28
CA PRO A 106 0.16 -29.25 27.16
C PRO A 106 -0.19 -29.09 28.64
#